data_AF-F1LIH9-F1
#
_entry.id   AF-F1LIH9-F1
#
_cell.length_a   1.000
_cell.length_b   1.000
_cell.length_c   1.000
_cell.angle_alpha   90.00
_cell.angle_beta   90.00
_cell.angle_gamma   90.00
#
_symmetry.space_group_name_H-M   'P 1'
#
loop_
_entity.id
_entity.type
_entity.pdbx_description
1 polymer ?
#
loop_
_entity_poly.entity_id
_entity_poly.type
_entity_poly.pdbx_seq_one_letter_code
_entity_poly.pdbx_strand_id
1 'polypeptide(L)' 'MAIKLASIVAKVRRDKYMARLAKKYPHYGYEIHKGYGTKAHMAAIRKHGPSAAHRLTYLG' A
#
# COMPACT_ATOMS: atom_id res chain seq x y z
N MET A 1 -8.17 -26.83 3.00
CA MET A 1 -7.99 -26.34 1.60
C MET A 1 -8.52 -24.91 1.40
N ALA A 2 -9.74 -24.60 1.85
CA ALA A 2 -10.39 -23.29 1.63
C ALA A 2 -9.58 -22.07 2.10
N ILE A 3 -8.92 -22.16 3.26
CA ILE A 3 -8.12 -21.06 3.84
C ILE A 3 -6.92 -20.69 2.93
N LYS A 4 -6.29 -21.68 2.29
CA LYS A 4 -5.15 -21.46 1.36
C LYS A 4 -5.59 -20.77 0.06
N LEU A 5 -6.78 -21.10 -0.45
CA LEU A 5 -7.34 -20.44 -1.64
C LEU A 5 -7.80 -19.01 -1.33
N ALA A 6 -8.41 -18.81 -0.15
CA ALA A 6 -8.81 -17.47 0.31
C ALA A 6 -7.62 -16.51 0.44
N SER A 7 -6.48 -16.97 0.97
CA SER A 7 -5.28 -16.13 1.10
C SER A 7 -4.67 -15.76 -0.25
N ILE A 8 -4.67 -16.67 -1.23
CA ILE A 8 -4.22 -16.39 -2.61
C ILE A 8 -5.12 -15.32 -3.26
N VAL A 9 -6.44 -15.51 -3.19
CA VAL A 9 -7.41 -14.55 -3.76
C VAL A 9 -7.29 -13.18 -3.09
N ALA A 10 -7.16 -13.16 -1.76
CA ALA A 10 -6.95 -11.92 -1.01
C ALA A 10 -5.67 -11.19 -1.43
N LYS A 11 -4.56 -11.91 -1.61
CA LYS A 11 -3.27 -11.35 -2.03
C LYS A 11 -3.33 -10.77 -3.44
N VAL A 12 -3.89 -11.50 -4.41
CA VAL A 12 -4.05 -11.01 -5.79
C VAL A 12 -4.93 -9.76 -5.83
N ARG A 13 -6.03 -9.74 -5.07
CA ARG A 13 -6.92 -8.58 -5.00
C ARG A 13 -6.23 -7.37 -4.36
N ARG A 14 -5.44 -7.60 -3.30
CA ARG A 14 -4.64 -6.55 -2.63
C ARG A 14 -3.58 -5.95 -3.55
N ASP A 15 -2.86 -6.78 -4.29
CA ASP A 15 -1.80 -6.32 -5.19
C ASP A 15 -2.36 -5.50 -6.35
N LYS A 16 -3.50 -5.90 -6.92
CA LYS A 16 -4.22 -5.10 -7.92
C LYS A 16 -4.71 -3.76 -7.35
N TYR A 17 -5.20 -3.75 -6.11
CA TYR A 17 -5.60 -2.51 -5.44
C TYR A 17 -4.42 -1.57 -5.25
N MET A 18 -3.26 -2.08 -4.81
CA MET A 18 -2.04 -1.29 -4.63
C MET A 18 -1.48 -0.73 -5.94
N ALA A 19 -1.55 -1.48 -7.04
CA ALA A 19 -1.16 -0.98 -8.36
C ALA A 19 -2.07 0.18 -8.82
N ARG A 20 -3.39 0.10 -8.58
CA ARG A 20 -4.30 1.23 -8.85
C ARG A 20 -4.01 2.43 -7.95
N LEU A 21 -3.68 2.17 -6.69
CA LEU A 21 -3.32 3.21 -5.74
C LEU A 21 -2.03 3.93 -6.15
N ALA A 22 -1.05 3.19 -6.68
CA ALA A 22 0.18 3.75 -7.24
C ALA A 22 -0.12 4.70 -8.41
N LYS A 23 -1.07 4.34 -9.30
CA LYS A 23 -1.50 5.26 -10.37
C LYS A 23 -2.13 6.54 -9.85
N LYS A 24 -2.91 6.46 -8.76
CA LYS A 24 -3.55 7.63 -8.13
C LYS A 24 -2.55 8.47 -7.31
N TYR A 25 -1.52 7.83 -6.77
CA TYR A 25 -0.54 8.40 -5.84
C TYR A 25 0.88 7.95 -6.21
N PRO A 26 1.41 8.38 -7.37
CA PRO A 26 2.68 7.88 -7.91
C PRO A 26 3.87 8.20 -7.00
N HIS A 27 3.82 9.34 -6.29
CA HIS A 27 4.88 9.80 -5.39
C HIS A 27 5.13 8.88 -4.19
N TYR A 28 4.17 8.03 -3.83
CA TYR A 28 4.25 7.21 -2.63
C TYR A 28 4.78 5.81 -2.88
N GLY A 29 4.97 5.36 -4.13
CA GLY A 29 5.61 4.08 -4.45
C GLY A 29 4.78 2.82 -4.16
N TYR A 30 3.45 2.92 -4.03
CA TYR A 30 2.58 1.78 -3.62
C TYR A 30 2.74 0.52 -4.47
N GLU A 31 3.19 0.62 -5.71
CA GLU A 31 3.44 -0.52 -6.59
C GLU A 31 4.63 -1.38 -6.14
N ILE A 32 5.63 -0.78 -5.49
CA ILE A 32 6.87 -1.43 -5.05
C ILE A 32 6.64 -2.08 -3.69
N HIS A 33 6.29 -1.27 -2.68
CA HIS A 33 6.17 -1.74 -1.30
C HIS A 33 4.74 -2.11 -0.90
N LYS A 34 3.75 -2.08 -1.81
CA LYS A 34 2.36 -2.54 -1.55
C LYS A 34 1.69 -1.94 -0.29
N GLY A 35 2.12 -0.74 0.09
CA GLY A 35 1.66 -0.03 1.30
C GLY A 35 2.39 -0.39 2.61
N TYR A 36 3.49 -1.14 2.57
CA TYR A 36 4.39 -1.28 3.71
C TYR A 36 5.20 0.01 3.93
N GLY A 37 5.38 0.39 5.20
CA GLY A 37 6.10 1.58 5.66
C GLY A 37 7.61 1.52 5.47
N THR A 38 8.06 1.32 4.23
CA THR A 38 9.49 1.35 3.88
C THR A 38 10.07 2.76 4.06
N LYS A 39 11.40 2.88 4.16
CA LYS A 39 12.09 4.18 4.26
C LYS A 39 11.69 5.14 3.13
N ALA A 40 11.53 4.63 1.91
CA ALA A 40 11.06 5.40 0.76
C ALA A 40 9.63 5.90 0.94
N HIS A 41 8.74 5.06 1.47
CA HIS A 41 7.35 5.42 1.74
C HIS A 41 7.24 6.49 2.84
N MET A 42 7.98 6.32 3.93
CA MET A 42 8.07 7.31 5.02
C MET A 42 8.64 8.65 4.52
N ALA A 43 9.65 8.61 3.64
CA ALA A 43 10.20 9.82 3.02
C ALA A 43 9.17 10.52 2.11
N ALA A 44 8.40 9.75 1.33
CA ALA A 44 7.31 10.29 0.52
C ALA A 44 6.20 10.92 1.36
N ILE A 45 5.81 10.28 2.48
CA ILE A 45 4.83 10.83 3.44
C ILE A 45 5.36 12.11 4.10
N ARG A 46 6.64 12.14 4.48
CA ARG A 46 7.26 13.37 5.03
C ARG A 46 7.30 14.50 4.01
N LYS A 47 7.51 14.19 2.73
CA LYS A 47 7.64 15.18 1.65
C LYS A 47 6.30 15.67 1.10
N HIS A 48 5.31 14.80 0.99
CA HIS A 48 4.01 15.08 0.35
C HIS A 48 2.82 15.07 1.33
N GLY A 49 3.06 14.80 2.61
CA GLY A 49 2.03 14.57 3.62
C GLY A 49 1.45 13.15 3.57
N PRO A 50 0.59 12.75 4.53
CA PRO A 50 -0.15 11.50 4.43
C PRO A 50 -1.30 11.62 3.41
N SER A 51 -1.32 10.75 2.39
CA SER A 51 -2.48 10.59 1.51
C SER A 51 -3.70 9.99 2.23
N ALA A 52 -4.91 10.23 1.71
CA ALA A 52 -6.16 9.64 2.23
C ALA A 52 -6.18 8.10 2.24
N ALA A 53 -5.26 7.45 1.54
CA ALA A 53 -5.12 6.00 1.54
C ALA A 53 -4.23 5.47 2.69
N HIS A 54 -3.53 6.36 3.42
CA HIS A 54 -2.78 5.98 4.61
C HIS A 54 -3.71 5.78 5.78
N ARG A 55 -3.40 4.75 6.58
CA ARG A 55 -4.02 4.58 7.89
C ARG A 55 -3.32 5.51 8.87
N LEU A 56 -3.95 6.64 9.18
CA LEU A 56 -3.46 7.60 10.17
C LEU A 56 -3.32 7.00 11.59
N THR A 57 -4.02 5.90 11.86
CA THR A 57 -3.92 5.13 13.10
C THR A 57 -2.66 4.26 13.22
N TYR A 58 -1.86 4.15 12.17
CA TYR A 58 -0.60 3.39 12.15
C TYR A 58 0.64 4.26 12.42
N LEU A 59 0.46 5.56 12.71
CA LEU A 59 1.51 6.47 13.15
C LEU A 59 1.82 6.17 14.63
N GLY A 60 2.52 5.06 14.86
CA GLY A 60 3.28 4.80 16.07
C GLY A 60 4.73 5.24 15.89
#